data_AF-A0A2D5WXG8-F1
#
_entry.id   AF-A0A2D5WXG8-F1
#
_cell.length_a   1.000
_cell.length_b   1.000
_cell.length_c   1.000
_cell.angle_alpha   90.00
_cell.angle_beta   90.00
_cell.angle_gamma   90.00
#
_symmetry.space_group_name_H-M   'P 1'
#
loop_
_entity.id
_entity.type
_entity.pdbx_description
1 polymer ?
#
loop_
_entity_poly.entity_id
_entity_poly.type
_entity_poly.pdbx_seq_one_letter_code
_entity_poly.pdbx_strand_id
1 'polypeptide(L)'
;MNKLPLIGLVVFLSVVQFASVQSADIFDHNLDGRIDIEPVKRPITSSLMPMIRPPQPLLSLKLSNKDYENFDLALSQAKKWRWKSVKLISQKIENKDARSILNWIRYYNGADDLSFTDYRNFLNDNNHWPLIESIKIKAENKISFSDDHDQLINYFKNQNPLTGWGKIYYGNSLLKKGNDDLAELLIKEGYINGSFSRREQKVIINKFKNFLTQDDHKKRINQLLWNGKYGTARSLVKYVEKDYQKLFEARIGLISFSGGVDQLIANVPKNLINNAGLQHDRLRWRIKKRKYDSAMSMMLEINKKDPSYLERPDKFWKLKSFLVRRLIDQHKYMSAYKMSLNHGLTTNAEIAEAEWLAGWISITFLKDPAA
;
A
#
# COMPACT_ATOMS: atom_id res chain seq x y z
N MET A 1 -0.03 -2.40 -4.45
CA MET A 1 -1.16 -3.34 -4.28
C MET A 1 -0.92 -4.10 -2.98
N ASN A 2 -1.93 -4.85 -2.49
CA ASN A 2 -1.89 -5.67 -1.27
C ASN A 2 -1.66 -4.91 0.05
N LYS A 3 -2.74 -4.30 0.56
CA LYS A 3 -2.95 -4.24 2.01
C LYS A 3 -3.37 -5.65 2.45
N LEU A 4 -2.45 -6.46 2.96
CA LEU A 4 -2.78 -7.71 3.65
C LEU A 4 -2.65 -7.47 5.16
N PRO A 5 -3.75 -7.59 5.94
CA PRO A 5 -3.64 -7.65 7.39
C PRO A 5 -3.29 -9.09 7.79
N LEU A 6 -2.03 -9.36 8.15
CA LEU A 6 -1.66 -10.57 8.88
C LEU A 6 -2.21 -10.48 10.32
N ILE A 7 -3.50 -10.74 10.46
CA ILE A 7 -4.21 -10.93 11.74
C ILE A 7 -4.86 -12.34 11.79
N GLY A 8 -4.78 -13.11 10.71
CA GLY A 8 -5.47 -14.39 10.53
C GLY A 8 -4.74 -15.66 11.04
N LEU A 9 -3.60 -15.56 11.74
CA LEU A 9 -2.82 -16.75 12.13
C LEU A 9 -2.82 -17.09 13.64
N VAL A 10 -3.58 -16.36 14.46
CA VAL A 10 -3.69 -16.63 15.92
C VAL A 10 -5.14 -16.51 16.38
N VAL A 11 -6.01 -17.38 15.86
CA VAL A 11 -7.31 -17.72 16.46
C VAL A 11 -7.64 -19.18 16.12
N PHE A 12 -7.51 -20.08 17.09
CA PHE A 12 -8.16 -21.38 17.13
C PHE A 12 -8.50 -21.69 18.59
N LEU A 13 -9.67 -22.29 18.83
CA LEU A 13 -10.36 -22.41 20.13
C LEU A 13 -10.92 -21.04 20.62
N SER A 14 -12.18 -20.92 21.05
CA SER A 14 -13.30 -21.88 21.08
C SER A 14 -14.65 -21.11 21.05
N VAL A 15 -15.72 -21.75 20.57
CA VAL A 15 -17.06 -21.15 20.44
C VAL A 15 -18.03 -21.86 21.38
N VAL A 16 -18.72 -21.10 22.24
CA VAL A 16 -19.97 -21.52 22.89
C VAL A 16 -20.94 -20.34 22.89
N GLN A 17 -22.17 -20.59 22.50
CA GLN A 17 -23.22 -19.59 22.27
C GLN A 17 -24.30 -19.74 23.35
N PHE A 18 -24.74 -18.65 23.98
CA PHE A 18 -25.91 -18.64 24.86
C PHE A 18 -27.08 -17.92 24.18
N ALA A 19 -28.25 -18.55 24.21
CA ALA A 19 -29.49 -18.00 23.68
C ALA A 19 -30.36 -17.42 24.81
N SER A 20 -31.01 -16.29 24.53
CA SER A 20 -31.98 -15.64 25.42
C SER A 20 -33.40 -16.12 25.11
N VAL A 21 -34.17 -16.46 26.14
CA VAL A 21 -35.61 -16.76 26.03
C VAL A 21 -36.43 -15.56 26.49
N GLN A 22 -37.53 -15.29 25.78
CA GLN A 22 -38.44 -14.17 26.00
C GLN A 22 -39.76 -14.71 26.56
N SER A 23 -40.28 -14.13 27.65
CA SER A 23 -41.54 -14.53 28.28
C SER A 23 -42.74 -13.79 27.68
N ALA A 24 -43.91 -14.44 27.67
CA ALA A 24 -45.18 -13.86 27.20
C ALA A 24 -46.21 -13.81 28.35
N ASP A 25 -47.04 -12.76 28.34
CA ASP A 25 -48.13 -12.53 29.30
C ASP A 25 -49.44 -13.19 28.86
N ILE A 26 -50.21 -13.75 29.81
CA ILE A 26 -51.65 -14.08 29.65
C ILE A 26 -52.39 -13.80 30.98
N PHE A 27 -53.52 -13.09 30.89
CA PHE A 27 -54.52 -12.82 31.96
C PHE A 27 -55.33 -14.10 32.30
N ASP A 28 -56.02 -14.29 33.44
CA ASP A 28 -57.13 -13.42 33.90
C ASP A 28 -57.74 -13.80 35.29
N HIS A 29 -58.44 -12.82 35.89
CA HIS A 29 -59.53 -12.81 36.89
C HIS A 29 -59.72 -13.79 38.10
N ASN A 30 -59.88 -13.17 39.30
CA ASN A 30 -60.96 -13.31 40.32
C ASN A 30 -61.40 -14.71 40.86
N LEU A 31 -61.68 -14.99 42.15
CA LEU A 31 -61.52 -14.37 43.49
C LEU A 31 -61.13 -15.53 44.48
N ASP A 32 -61.18 -15.53 45.82
CA ASP A 32 -61.55 -14.59 46.90
C ASP A 32 -60.87 -15.04 48.23
N GLY A 33 -61.12 -14.36 49.35
CA GLY A 33 -60.93 -14.89 50.72
C GLY A 33 -59.67 -14.42 51.45
N ARG A 34 -59.85 -13.62 52.51
CA ARG A 34 -58.77 -13.25 53.45
C ARG A 34 -58.48 -14.37 54.45
N ILE A 35 -57.21 -14.73 54.61
CA ILE A 35 -56.70 -15.37 55.83
C ILE A 35 -55.33 -14.76 56.14
N ASP A 36 -55.25 -13.95 57.20
CA ASP A 36 -53.98 -13.45 57.72
C ASP A 36 -53.29 -14.55 58.54
N ILE A 37 -52.07 -14.96 58.16
CA ILE A 37 -51.24 -15.88 58.94
C ILE A 37 -49.84 -15.28 59.05
N GLU A 38 -49.36 -15.11 60.29
CA GLU A 38 -48.11 -14.45 60.62
C GLU A 38 -46.85 -15.18 60.09
N PRO A 39 -45.73 -14.46 59.84
CA PRO A 39 -44.54 -15.04 59.23
C PRO A 39 -43.78 -15.97 60.20
N VAL A 40 -43.88 -17.28 59.97
CA VAL A 40 -43.03 -18.29 60.64
C VAL A 40 -41.56 -18.05 60.28
N LYS A 41 -40.77 -17.58 61.26
CA LYS A 41 -39.31 -17.45 61.14
C LYS A 41 -38.69 -18.83 60.86
N ARG A 42 -38.18 -19.01 59.63
CA ARG A 42 -37.38 -20.20 59.28
C ARG A 42 -36.09 -20.20 60.11
N PRO A 43 -35.67 -21.35 60.68
CA PRO A 43 -34.43 -21.43 61.44
C PRO A 43 -33.23 -21.16 60.52
N ILE A 44 -32.28 -20.34 60.98
CA ILE A 44 -31.03 -20.09 60.29
C ILE A 44 -30.15 -21.33 60.50
N THR A 45 -30.14 -22.25 59.53
CA THR A 45 -29.27 -23.43 59.54
C THR A 45 -28.15 -23.34 58.51
N SER A 46 -26.99 -23.81 58.94
CA SER A 46 -25.76 -24.04 58.17
C SER A 46 -24.99 -22.80 57.70
N SER A 47 -23.81 -22.64 58.30
CA SER A 47 -22.73 -21.83 57.75
C SER A 47 -22.36 -22.35 56.36
N LEU A 48 -22.50 -21.49 55.35
CA LEU A 48 -21.82 -21.70 54.08
C LEU A 48 -20.31 -21.65 54.35
N MET A 49 -19.67 -22.82 54.45
CA MET A 49 -18.21 -22.91 54.42
C MET A 49 -17.74 -22.19 53.14
N PRO A 50 -16.70 -21.34 53.21
CA PRO A 50 -16.21 -20.64 52.03
C PRO A 50 -15.66 -21.66 51.03
N MET A 51 -16.47 -22.01 50.02
CA MET A 51 -16.02 -22.82 48.89
C MET A 51 -14.90 -22.07 48.19
N ILE A 52 -13.67 -22.56 48.35
CA ILE A 52 -12.51 -22.09 47.60
C ILE A 52 -12.83 -22.32 46.12
N ARG A 53 -13.03 -21.24 45.37
CA ARG A 53 -13.29 -21.31 43.94
C ARG A 53 -12.13 -22.09 43.28
N PRO A 54 -12.40 -23.11 42.46
CA PRO A 54 -11.33 -23.86 41.80
C PRO A 54 -10.44 -22.90 41.01
N PRO A 55 -9.11 -23.12 40.98
CA PRO A 55 -8.20 -22.28 40.23
C PRO A 55 -8.63 -22.26 38.76
N GLN A 56 -8.62 -21.09 38.13
CA GLN A 56 -8.97 -20.96 36.73
C GLN A 56 -8.03 -21.81 35.86
N PRO A 57 -8.53 -22.44 34.78
CA PRO A 57 -7.66 -23.14 33.84
C PRO A 57 -6.66 -22.16 33.21
N LEU A 58 -5.45 -22.64 32.95
CA LEU A 58 -4.39 -21.83 32.37
C LEU A 58 -4.72 -21.47 30.91
N LEU A 59 -4.83 -20.18 30.59
CA LEU A 59 -5.18 -19.70 29.25
C LEU A 59 -3.99 -19.67 28.29
N SER A 60 -2.76 -19.68 28.81
CA SER A 60 -1.52 -19.63 28.01
C SER A 60 -0.36 -20.30 28.73
N LEU A 61 0.46 -21.05 27.98
CA LEU A 61 1.71 -21.63 28.48
C LEU A 61 2.80 -20.59 28.79
N LYS A 62 2.65 -19.33 28.36
CA LYS A 62 3.66 -18.26 28.51
C LYS A 62 3.19 -17.03 29.30
N LEU A 63 1.89 -16.83 29.46
CA LEU A 63 1.30 -15.67 30.12
C LEU A 63 0.46 -16.13 31.31
N SER A 64 0.46 -15.36 32.39
CA SER A 64 -0.56 -15.51 33.43
C SER A 64 -1.95 -15.25 32.83
N ASN A 65 -3.03 -15.81 33.41
CA ASN A 65 -4.38 -15.58 32.89
C ASN A 65 -4.72 -14.08 32.80
N LYS A 66 -4.32 -13.28 33.81
CA LYS A 66 -4.46 -11.82 33.82
C LYS A 66 -3.70 -11.14 32.67
N ASP A 67 -2.45 -11.53 32.41
CA ASP A 67 -1.68 -10.97 31.29
C ASP A 67 -2.28 -11.40 29.95
N TYR A 68 -2.77 -12.64 29.82
CA TYR A 68 -3.44 -13.14 28.63
C TYR A 68 -4.74 -12.37 28.33
N GLU A 69 -5.61 -12.20 29.33
CA GLU A 69 -6.87 -11.43 29.20
C GLU A 69 -6.61 -9.98 28.79
N ASN A 70 -5.62 -9.32 29.41
CA ASN A 70 -5.22 -7.96 29.02
C ASN A 70 -4.60 -7.93 27.61
N PHE A 71 -3.81 -8.93 27.23
CA PHE A 71 -3.18 -9.03 25.92
C PHE A 71 -4.23 -9.23 24.81
N ASP A 72 -5.16 -10.17 24.96
CA ASP A 72 -6.25 -10.35 23.99
C ASP A 72 -7.18 -9.13 23.92
N LEU A 73 -7.52 -8.53 25.08
CA LEU A 73 -8.28 -7.28 25.10
C LEU A 73 -7.54 -6.17 24.34
N ALA A 74 -6.22 -6.03 24.51
CA ALA A 74 -5.41 -5.07 23.77
C ALA A 74 -5.39 -5.38 22.26
N LEU A 75 -5.27 -6.65 21.85
CA LEU A 75 -5.40 -7.05 20.45
C LEU A 75 -6.79 -6.74 19.87
N SER A 76 -7.86 -6.92 20.65
CA SER A 76 -9.22 -6.56 20.25
C SER A 76 -9.40 -5.05 20.00
N GLN A 77 -8.71 -4.20 20.80
CA GLN A 77 -8.70 -2.76 20.60
C GLN A 77 -7.79 -2.34 19.43
N ALA A 78 -6.68 -3.05 19.20
CA ALA A 78 -5.79 -2.85 18.06
C ALA A 78 -6.50 -3.16 16.72
N LYS A 79 -7.28 -4.26 16.66
CA LYS A 79 -8.17 -4.58 15.52
C LYS A 79 -9.17 -3.44 15.23
N LYS A 80 -9.52 -2.63 16.23
CA LYS A 80 -10.42 -1.47 16.17
C LYS A 80 -9.69 -0.12 16.06
N TRP A 81 -8.37 -0.11 15.83
CA TRP A 81 -7.51 1.10 15.72
C TRP A 81 -7.52 2.02 16.96
N ARG A 82 -7.89 1.51 18.14
CA ARG A 82 -8.02 2.28 19.40
C ARG A 82 -6.68 2.36 20.15
N TRP A 83 -5.69 3.01 19.56
CA TRP A 83 -4.29 2.96 20.04
C TRP A 83 -4.07 3.49 21.46
N LYS A 84 -4.82 4.52 21.88
CA LYS A 84 -4.81 5.00 23.27
C LYS A 84 -5.22 3.90 24.25
N SER A 85 -6.25 3.11 23.93
CA SER A 85 -6.68 1.96 24.74
C SER A 85 -5.63 0.85 24.73
N VAL A 86 -5.03 0.53 23.58
CA VAL A 86 -3.93 -0.45 23.50
C VAL A 86 -2.76 -0.06 24.41
N LYS A 87 -2.36 1.21 24.41
CA LYS A 87 -1.31 1.76 25.28
C LYS A 87 -1.66 1.57 26.76
N LEU A 88 -2.85 2.02 27.18
CA LEU A 88 -3.31 1.93 28.58
C LEU A 88 -3.48 0.48 29.08
N ILE A 89 -3.91 -0.45 28.22
CA ILE A 89 -4.02 -1.87 28.58
C ILE A 89 -2.63 -2.50 28.64
N SER A 90 -1.72 -2.19 27.71
CA SER A 90 -0.35 -2.73 27.71
C SER A 90 0.44 -2.36 28.96
N GLN A 91 0.14 -1.22 29.60
CA GLN A 91 0.76 -0.81 30.87
C GLN A 91 0.35 -1.70 32.06
N LYS A 92 -0.74 -2.48 31.94
CA LYS A 92 -1.24 -3.41 32.97
C LYS A 92 -0.69 -4.83 32.84
N ILE A 93 0.06 -5.11 31.77
CA ILE A 93 0.64 -6.43 31.48
C ILE A 93 2.04 -6.47 32.10
N GLU A 94 2.32 -7.50 32.89
CA GLU A 94 3.60 -7.64 33.59
C GLU A 94 4.66 -8.24 32.66
N ASN A 95 4.29 -9.26 31.88
CA ASN A 95 5.16 -9.91 30.90
C ASN A 95 5.75 -8.90 29.87
N LYS A 96 7.08 -8.91 29.73
CA LYS A 96 7.80 -7.98 28.86
C LYS A 96 7.56 -8.25 27.38
N ASP A 97 7.56 -9.52 26.95
CA ASP A 97 7.41 -9.90 25.55
C ASP A 97 6.03 -9.52 25.00
N ALA A 98 4.97 -9.78 25.78
CA ALA A 98 3.61 -9.37 25.45
C ALA A 98 3.48 -7.85 25.27
N ARG A 99 4.12 -7.06 26.14
CA ARG A 99 4.19 -5.59 25.99
C ARG A 99 4.98 -5.17 24.75
N SER A 100 6.12 -5.80 24.49
CA SER A 100 6.94 -5.51 23.31
C SER A 100 6.20 -5.84 22.00
N ILE A 101 5.46 -6.94 21.94
CA ILE A 101 4.60 -7.30 20.80
C ILE A 101 3.50 -6.25 20.59
N LEU A 102 2.79 -5.82 21.66
CA LEU A 102 1.77 -4.77 21.54
C LEU A 102 2.36 -3.42 21.10
N ASN A 103 3.56 -3.07 21.57
CA ASN A 103 4.28 -1.88 21.13
C ASN A 103 4.67 -1.99 19.65
N TRP A 104 5.28 -3.10 19.22
CA TRP A 104 5.59 -3.36 17.81
C TRP A 104 4.33 -3.27 16.94
N ILE A 105 3.18 -3.83 17.37
CA ILE A 105 1.90 -3.69 16.67
C ILE A 105 1.51 -2.21 16.51
N ARG A 106 1.70 -1.36 17.53
CA ARG A 106 1.41 0.09 17.46
C ARG A 106 2.33 0.82 16.47
N TYR A 107 3.64 0.57 16.52
CA TYR A 107 4.62 1.16 15.59
C TYR A 107 4.43 0.67 14.15
N TYR A 108 4.25 -0.64 13.96
CA TYR A 108 3.97 -1.26 12.67
C TYR A 108 2.64 -0.79 12.07
N ASN A 109 1.60 -0.53 12.87
CA ASN A 109 0.33 -0.04 12.35
C ASN A 109 0.26 1.49 12.16
N GLY A 110 1.10 2.27 12.82
CA GLY A 110 1.07 3.73 12.65
C GLY A 110 0.13 4.41 13.63
N ALA A 111 0.27 4.11 14.93
CA ALA A 111 -0.57 4.73 15.95
C ALA A 111 -0.53 6.27 15.87
N ASP A 112 -1.69 6.87 16.13
CA ASP A 112 -1.94 8.31 15.99
C ASP A 112 -1.12 9.10 17.02
N ASP A 113 -0.99 8.57 18.24
CA ASP A 113 -0.26 9.18 19.36
C ASP A 113 1.27 9.11 19.28
N LEU A 114 1.85 8.49 18.25
CA LEU A 114 3.31 8.37 18.08
C LEU A 114 3.92 9.53 17.29
N SER A 115 4.95 10.17 17.83
CA SER A 115 5.77 11.19 17.17
C SER A 115 6.97 10.59 16.40
N PHE A 116 7.67 11.40 15.60
CA PHE A 116 8.93 10.96 14.97
C PHE A 116 9.99 10.54 16.00
N THR A 117 10.08 11.25 17.14
CA THR A 117 10.98 10.90 18.26
C THR A 117 10.68 9.52 18.83
N ASP A 118 9.39 9.17 19.03
CA ASP A 118 9.00 7.84 19.49
C ASP A 118 9.46 6.75 18.51
N TYR A 119 9.26 6.99 17.21
CA TYR A 119 9.70 6.08 16.15
C TYR A 119 11.22 5.91 16.13
N ARG A 120 12.00 6.99 16.23
CA ARG A 120 13.47 6.93 16.28
C ARG A 120 13.94 6.10 17.47
N ASN A 121 13.42 6.37 18.66
CA ASN A 121 13.83 5.67 19.88
C ASN A 121 13.49 4.17 19.76
N PHE A 122 12.27 3.83 19.31
CA PHE A 122 11.90 2.44 19.05
C PHE A 122 12.83 1.76 18.03
N LEU A 123 13.15 2.43 16.92
CA LEU A 123 14.02 1.89 15.88
C LEU A 123 15.45 1.63 16.36
N ASN A 124 16.00 2.49 17.22
CA ASN A 124 17.34 2.29 17.80
C ASN A 124 17.40 1.00 18.62
N ASP A 125 16.39 0.77 19.47
CA ASP A 125 16.36 -0.37 20.39
C ASP A 125 15.89 -1.68 19.71
N ASN A 126 15.11 -1.58 18.61
CA ASN A 126 14.34 -2.69 18.04
C ASN A 126 14.61 -2.94 16.54
N ASN A 127 15.75 -2.53 15.99
CA ASN A 127 16.07 -2.66 14.55
C ASN A 127 16.05 -4.13 14.02
N HIS A 128 16.07 -5.12 14.91
CA HIS A 128 15.99 -6.56 14.58
C HIS A 128 14.55 -7.09 14.45
N TRP A 129 13.52 -6.29 14.72
CA TRP A 129 12.12 -6.76 14.73
C TRP A 129 11.56 -7.03 13.33
N PRO A 130 10.57 -7.93 13.20
CA PRO A 130 9.89 -8.19 11.93
C PRO A 130 9.34 -6.91 11.29
N LEU A 131 9.40 -6.84 9.95
CA LEU A 131 8.83 -5.74 9.15
C LEU A 131 9.40 -4.34 9.51
N ILE A 132 10.64 -4.26 10.02
CA ILE A 132 11.27 -3.01 10.45
C ILE A 132 11.29 -1.92 9.37
N GLU A 133 11.41 -2.29 8.09
CA GLU A 133 11.36 -1.35 6.96
C GLU A 133 10.00 -0.63 6.88
N SER A 134 8.90 -1.32 7.18
CA SER A 134 7.57 -0.69 7.26
C SER A 134 7.45 0.28 8.43
N ILE A 135 8.20 0.05 9.51
CA ILE A 135 8.29 0.96 10.67
C ILE A 135 9.14 2.19 10.32
N LYS A 136 10.26 2.01 9.59
CA LYS A 136 11.08 3.11 9.05
C LYS A 136 10.30 4.01 8.09
N ILE A 137 9.55 3.42 7.16
CA ILE A 137 8.62 4.15 6.30
C ILE A 137 7.60 4.95 7.12
N LYS A 138 7.09 4.41 8.23
CA LYS A 138 6.15 5.14 9.11
C LYS A 138 6.81 6.25 9.92
N ALA A 139 8.05 6.05 10.36
CA ALA A 139 8.86 7.09 10.99
C ALA A 139 9.04 8.29 10.04
N GLU A 140 9.41 8.06 8.78
CA GLU A 140 9.59 9.12 7.80
C GLU A 140 8.30 9.91 7.51
N ASN A 141 7.14 9.26 7.54
CA ASN A 141 5.84 9.93 7.38
C ASN A 141 5.40 10.74 8.62
N LYS A 142 6.12 10.63 9.75
CA LYS A 142 5.90 11.44 10.96
C LYS A 142 6.83 12.67 11.03
N ILE A 143 7.82 12.78 10.14
CA ILE A 143 8.71 13.94 10.05
C ILE A 143 7.94 15.15 9.48
N SER A 144 8.33 16.34 9.95
CA SER A 144 7.85 17.66 9.57
C SER A 144 9.02 18.59 9.22
N PHE A 145 8.73 19.75 8.62
CA PHE A 145 9.76 20.79 8.40
C PHE A 145 10.18 21.55 9.67
N SER A 146 9.51 21.30 10.80
CA SER A 146 9.80 21.88 12.11
C SER A 146 10.66 20.97 13.01
N ASP A 147 10.92 19.74 12.59
CA ASP A 147 11.83 18.84 13.31
C ASP A 147 13.28 19.32 13.21
N ASP A 148 14.04 19.06 14.27
CA ASP A 148 15.42 19.51 14.42
C ASP A 148 16.34 18.94 13.32
N HIS A 149 17.09 19.83 12.67
CA HIS A 149 17.88 19.49 11.48
C HIS A 149 19.09 18.61 11.81
N ASP A 150 19.72 18.77 12.97
CA ASP A 150 20.84 17.92 13.38
C ASP A 150 20.37 16.51 13.76
N GLN A 151 19.23 16.40 14.45
CA GLN A 151 18.58 15.12 14.72
C GLN A 151 18.16 14.39 13.44
N LEU A 152 17.66 15.11 12.42
CA LEU A 152 17.31 14.52 11.13
C LEU A 152 18.54 14.05 10.35
N ILE A 153 19.61 14.86 10.30
CA ILE A 153 20.86 14.47 9.65
C ILE A 153 21.47 13.24 10.33
N ASN A 154 21.51 13.22 11.67
CA ASN A 154 21.99 12.05 12.41
C ASN A 154 21.10 10.80 12.21
N TYR A 155 19.77 10.98 12.12
CA TYR A 155 18.83 9.89 11.85
C TYR A 155 19.06 9.24 10.47
N PHE A 156 19.35 10.03 9.43
CA PHE A 156 19.60 9.51 8.08
C PHE A 156 21.06 9.14 7.79
N LYS A 157 22.01 9.53 8.65
CA LYS A 157 23.45 9.19 8.51
C LYS A 157 23.70 7.67 8.37
N ASN A 158 22.93 6.86 9.09
CA ASN A 158 23.09 5.40 9.14
C ASN A 158 22.01 4.63 8.35
N GLN A 159 21.08 5.32 7.69
CA GLN A 159 19.99 4.71 6.92
C GLN A 159 19.49 5.68 5.84
N ASN A 160 19.57 5.26 4.58
CA ASN A 160 19.09 6.07 3.47
C ASN A 160 17.55 6.23 3.54
N PRO A 161 16.99 7.41 3.19
CA PRO A 161 15.55 7.62 3.22
C PRO A 161 14.82 6.71 2.22
N LEU A 162 13.80 6.01 2.71
CA LEU A 162 12.99 5.04 1.97
C LEU A 162 11.82 5.69 1.22
N THR A 163 11.40 6.88 1.66
CA THR A 163 10.27 7.62 1.08
C THR A 163 10.71 8.93 0.44
N GLY A 164 9.92 9.42 -0.52
CA GLY A 164 10.16 10.75 -1.09
C GLY A 164 10.02 11.89 -0.08
N TRP A 165 9.26 11.69 1.01
CA TRP A 165 9.21 12.64 2.13
C TRP A 165 10.51 12.64 2.93
N GLY A 166 11.02 11.47 3.31
CA GLY A 166 12.31 11.34 3.99
C GLY A 166 13.44 11.98 3.20
N LYS A 167 13.50 11.76 1.88
CA LYS A 167 14.48 12.44 1.00
C LYS A 167 14.33 13.97 1.03
N ILE A 168 13.11 14.49 0.93
CA ILE A 168 12.84 15.95 0.99
C ILE A 168 13.22 16.54 2.36
N TYR A 169 12.90 15.87 3.47
CA TYR A 169 13.24 16.35 4.80
C TYR A 169 14.74 16.27 5.11
N TYR A 170 15.40 15.21 4.66
CA TYR A 170 16.85 15.07 4.78
C TYR A 170 17.57 16.15 3.97
N GLY A 171 17.21 16.30 2.68
CA GLY A 171 17.78 17.35 1.83
C GLY A 171 17.52 18.76 2.34
N ASN A 172 16.30 19.05 2.83
CA ASN A 172 16.00 20.34 3.50
C ASN A 172 16.92 20.58 4.71
N SER A 173 17.25 19.55 5.48
CA SER A 173 18.12 19.67 6.66
C SER A 173 19.58 19.88 6.27
N LEU A 174 20.06 19.19 5.24
CA LEU A 174 21.42 19.36 4.66
C LEU A 174 21.63 20.77 4.08
N LEU A 175 20.64 21.29 3.34
CA LEU A 175 20.64 22.67 2.83
C LEU A 175 20.78 23.68 3.97
N LYS A 176 20.11 23.43 5.11
CA LYS A 176 20.25 24.28 6.31
C LYS A 176 21.60 24.16 7.03
N LYS A 177 22.47 23.26 6.58
CA LYS A 177 23.86 23.09 7.04
C LYS A 177 24.88 23.35 5.92
N GLY A 178 24.46 23.89 4.76
CA GLY A 178 25.33 24.27 3.65
C GLY A 178 25.85 23.11 2.80
N ASN A 179 25.25 21.92 2.87
CA ASN A 179 25.56 20.80 1.98
C ASN A 179 24.55 20.76 0.83
N ASP A 180 24.72 21.70 -0.11
CA ASP A 180 23.71 22.01 -1.13
C ASP A 180 23.63 20.95 -2.24
N ASP A 181 24.76 20.37 -2.68
CA ASP A 181 24.78 19.37 -3.77
C ASP A 181 23.97 18.11 -3.41
N LEU A 182 24.22 17.54 -2.21
CA LEU A 182 23.49 16.37 -1.73
C LEU A 182 22.04 16.72 -1.38
N ALA A 183 21.79 17.95 -0.90
CA ALA A 183 20.44 18.43 -0.66
C ALA A 183 19.62 18.51 -1.95
N GLU A 184 20.15 19.11 -3.01
CA GLU A 184 19.50 19.23 -4.31
C GLU A 184 19.16 17.86 -4.91
N LEU A 185 20.12 16.92 -4.89
CA LEU A 185 19.92 15.54 -5.33
C LEU A 185 18.73 14.89 -4.60
N LEU A 186 18.74 14.93 -3.26
CA LEU A 186 17.69 14.31 -2.44
C LEU A 186 16.33 14.99 -2.62
N ILE A 187 16.29 16.31 -2.72
CA ILE A 187 15.05 17.07 -2.97
C ILE A 187 14.47 16.72 -4.33
N LYS A 188 15.28 16.64 -5.40
CA LYS A 188 14.84 16.23 -6.74
C LYS A 188 14.33 14.79 -6.75
N GLU A 189 15.12 13.84 -6.23
CA GLU A 189 14.72 12.43 -6.18
C GLU A 189 13.45 12.21 -5.36
N GLY A 190 13.35 12.88 -4.20
CA GLY A 190 12.18 12.85 -3.34
C GLY A 190 10.96 13.46 -4.00
N TYR A 191 11.12 14.60 -4.68
CA TYR A 191 10.07 15.23 -5.47
C TYR A 191 9.60 14.34 -6.62
N ILE A 192 10.50 13.71 -7.37
CA ILE A 192 10.14 12.84 -8.51
C ILE A 192 9.37 11.61 -8.01
N ASN A 193 9.95 10.85 -7.09
CA ASN A 193 9.43 9.54 -6.68
C ASN A 193 8.33 9.59 -5.62
N GLY A 194 8.20 10.71 -4.89
CA GLY A 194 7.33 10.81 -3.71
C GLY A 194 5.83 10.82 -3.99
N SER A 195 5.07 10.22 -3.07
CA SER A 195 3.61 10.19 -3.12
C SER A 195 3.03 11.28 -2.22
N PHE A 196 2.58 12.38 -2.83
CA PHE A 196 2.09 13.57 -2.14
C PHE A 196 0.61 13.84 -2.44
N SER A 197 -0.10 14.48 -1.51
CA SER A 197 -1.38 15.11 -1.82
C SER A 197 -1.19 16.34 -2.71
N ARG A 198 -2.27 16.87 -3.31
CA ARG A 198 -2.19 18.10 -4.13
C ARG A 198 -1.73 19.33 -3.33
N ARG A 199 -2.04 19.40 -2.03
CA ARG A 199 -1.62 20.50 -1.15
C ARG A 199 -0.12 20.42 -0.89
N GLU A 200 0.35 19.25 -0.46
CA GLU A 200 1.76 18.94 -0.22
C GLU A 200 2.63 19.19 -1.46
N GLN A 201 2.20 18.72 -2.63
CA GLN A 201 2.91 18.95 -3.89
C GLN A 201 3.08 20.44 -4.21
N LYS A 202 2.07 21.27 -3.90
CA LYS A 202 2.17 22.74 -4.06
C LYS A 202 3.18 23.33 -3.05
N VAL A 203 3.19 22.84 -1.81
CA VAL A 203 4.17 23.27 -0.77
C VAL A 203 5.60 22.93 -1.20
N ILE A 204 5.85 21.70 -1.67
CA ILE A 204 7.17 21.24 -2.14
C ILE A 204 7.65 22.10 -3.31
N ILE A 205 6.83 22.29 -4.35
CA ILE A 205 7.20 23.12 -5.50
C ILE A 205 7.48 24.56 -5.08
N ASN A 206 6.63 25.16 -4.24
CA ASN A 206 6.85 26.54 -3.79
C ASN A 206 8.12 26.68 -2.95
N LYS A 207 8.43 25.73 -2.06
CA LYS A 207 9.60 25.76 -1.19
C LYS A 207 10.91 25.54 -1.97
N PHE A 208 10.92 24.63 -2.94
CA PHE A 208 12.13 24.20 -3.64
C PHE A 208 12.18 24.63 -5.12
N LYS A 209 11.41 25.65 -5.52
CA LYS A 209 11.30 26.13 -6.92
C LYS A 209 12.64 26.43 -7.60
N ASN A 210 13.68 26.79 -6.84
CA ASN A 210 15.01 27.11 -7.38
C ASN A 210 15.81 25.84 -7.73
N PHE A 211 15.47 24.69 -7.13
CA PHE A 211 16.13 23.40 -7.35
C PHE A 211 15.37 22.51 -8.35
N LEU A 212 14.07 22.75 -8.58
CA LEU A 212 13.23 21.93 -9.44
C LEU A 212 13.23 22.45 -10.88
N THR A 213 13.88 21.71 -11.77
CA THR A 213 13.97 22.05 -13.19
C THR A 213 12.75 21.56 -13.97
N GLN A 214 12.57 22.04 -15.20
CA GLN A 214 11.56 21.50 -16.13
C GLN A 214 11.74 19.99 -16.35
N ASP A 215 12.98 19.48 -16.29
CA ASP A 215 13.26 18.05 -16.43
C ASP A 215 12.80 17.23 -15.21
N ASP A 216 12.95 17.76 -14.00
CA ASP A 216 12.41 17.14 -12.78
C ASP A 216 10.87 17.10 -12.81
N HIS A 217 10.25 18.15 -13.35
CA HIS A 217 8.81 18.17 -13.63
C HIS A 217 8.42 17.10 -14.68
N LYS A 218 9.16 16.95 -15.79
CA LYS A 218 8.94 15.90 -16.80
C LYS A 218 9.05 14.50 -16.19
N LYS A 219 10.11 14.22 -15.43
CA LYS A 219 10.35 12.95 -14.73
C LYS A 219 9.21 12.62 -13.78
N ARG A 220 8.79 13.56 -12.92
CA ARG A 220 7.64 13.38 -12.02
C ARG A 220 6.33 13.13 -12.77
N ILE A 221 6.04 13.90 -13.81
CA ILE A 221 4.82 13.72 -14.61
C ILE A 221 4.81 12.32 -15.25
N ASN A 222 5.90 11.90 -15.88
CA ASN A 222 6.04 10.56 -16.45
C ASN A 222 5.74 9.47 -15.41
N GLN A 223 6.34 9.55 -14.21
CA GLN A 223 6.13 8.56 -13.15
C GLN A 223 4.70 8.57 -12.58
N LEU A 224 4.04 9.74 -12.52
CA LEU A 224 2.62 9.84 -12.16
C LEU A 224 1.72 9.19 -13.22
N LEU A 225 1.99 9.41 -14.52
CA LEU A 225 1.22 8.84 -15.62
C LEU A 225 1.40 7.31 -15.73
N TRP A 226 2.63 6.80 -15.59
CA TRP A 226 2.92 5.35 -15.50
C TRP A 226 2.20 4.65 -14.34
N ASN A 227 1.84 5.40 -13.29
CA ASN A 227 1.07 4.95 -12.14
C ASN A 227 -0.43 5.32 -12.20
N GLY A 228 -0.91 5.85 -13.33
CA GLY A 228 -2.31 6.23 -13.54
C GLY A 228 -2.79 7.44 -12.73
N LYS A 229 -1.89 8.19 -12.06
CA LYS A 229 -2.20 9.38 -11.24
C LYS A 229 -2.41 10.64 -12.11
N TYR A 230 -3.18 10.52 -13.19
CA TYR A 230 -3.37 11.56 -14.22
C TYR A 230 -3.92 12.89 -13.66
N GLY A 231 -4.76 12.85 -12.62
CA GLY A 231 -5.29 14.06 -11.98
C GLY A 231 -4.23 14.88 -11.24
N THR A 232 -3.17 14.24 -10.72
CA THR A 232 -2.02 14.92 -10.11
C THR A 232 -1.01 15.33 -11.17
N ALA A 233 -0.82 14.52 -12.22
CA ALA A 233 0.01 14.89 -13.37
C ALA A 233 -0.51 16.15 -14.07
N ARG A 234 -1.83 16.28 -14.28
CA ARG A 234 -2.47 17.44 -14.93
C ARG A 234 -2.12 18.77 -14.25
N SER A 235 -2.01 18.81 -12.92
CA SER A 235 -1.67 20.05 -12.21
C SER A 235 -0.20 20.48 -12.36
N LEU A 236 0.66 19.58 -12.88
CA LEU A 236 2.08 19.83 -13.11
C LEU A 236 2.42 20.22 -14.55
N VAL A 237 1.54 19.95 -15.53
CA VAL A 237 1.80 20.16 -16.96
C VAL A 237 2.29 21.59 -17.26
N LYS A 238 1.76 22.60 -16.57
CA LYS A 238 2.18 24.00 -16.72
C LYS A 238 3.65 24.32 -16.38
N TYR A 239 4.38 23.40 -15.73
CA TYR A 239 5.79 23.59 -15.34
C TYR A 239 6.79 22.98 -16.35
N VAL A 240 6.33 22.43 -17.48
CA VAL A 240 7.20 21.91 -18.55
C VAL A 240 7.04 22.71 -19.83
N GLU A 241 7.97 22.54 -20.77
CA GLU A 241 7.97 23.17 -22.08
C GLU A 241 6.76 22.78 -22.95
N LYS A 242 6.36 23.67 -23.87
CA LYS A 242 5.10 23.59 -24.63
C LYS A 242 4.89 22.28 -25.39
N ASP A 243 5.96 21.65 -25.86
CA ASP A 243 5.89 20.40 -26.60
C ASP A 243 5.64 19.19 -25.68
N TYR A 244 6.24 19.19 -24.49
CA TYR A 244 5.90 18.22 -23.44
C TYR A 244 4.52 18.49 -22.82
N GLN A 245 4.00 19.73 -22.84
CA GLN A 245 2.61 20.00 -22.46
C GLN A 245 1.64 19.20 -23.35
N LYS A 246 1.79 19.30 -24.68
CA LYS A 246 0.98 18.56 -25.66
C LYS A 246 1.10 17.04 -25.48
N LEU A 247 2.33 16.52 -25.30
CA LEU A 247 2.59 15.11 -25.02
C LEU A 247 1.84 14.62 -23.77
N PHE A 248 1.96 15.34 -22.65
CA PHE A 248 1.33 14.95 -21.40
C PHE A 248 -0.18 15.12 -21.42
N GLU A 249 -0.73 16.11 -22.11
CA GLU A 249 -2.17 16.27 -22.32
C GLU A 249 -2.75 15.09 -23.12
N ALA A 250 -2.08 14.65 -24.18
CA ALA A 250 -2.47 13.45 -24.93
C ALA A 250 -2.47 12.19 -24.06
N ARG A 251 -1.40 11.97 -23.29
CA ARG A 251 -1.30 10.85 -22.33
C ARG A 251 -2.39 10.91 -21.25
N ILE A 252 -2.64 12.09 -20.67
CA ILE A 252 -3.70 12.30 -19.69
C ILE A 252 -5.07 11.99 -20.30
N GLY A 253 -5.37 12.48 -21.50
CA GLY A 253 -6.62 12.23 -22.21
C GLY A 253 -6.86 10.73 -22.45
N LEU A 254 -5.83 10.02 -22.92
CA LEU A 254 -5.84 8.57 -23.11
C LEU A 254 -6.08 7.79 -21.81
N ILE A 255 -5.34 8.11 -20.74
CA ILE A 255 -5.49 7.44 -19.42
C ILE A 255 -6.88 7.70 -18.82
N SER A 256 -7.41 8.92 -18.99
CA SER A 256 -8.72 9.33 -18.45
C SER A 256 -9.91 8.98 -19.36
N PHE A 257 -9.66 8.41 -20.55
CA PHE A 257 -10.68 8.13 -21.58
C PHE A 257 -11.54 9.35 -21.96
N SER A 258 -10.94 10.55 -22.01
CA SER A 258 -11.65 11.76 -22.43
C SER A 258 -12.08 11.71 -23.90
N GLY A 259 -13.04 12.56 -24.27
CA GLY A 259 -13.28 12.89 -25.68
C GLY A 259 -12.06 13.58 -26.31
N GLY A 260 -12.02 13.63 -27.64
CA GLY A 260 -11.01 14.37 -28.39
C GLY A 260 -9.57 13.81 -28.37
N VAL A 261 -9.36 12.56 -27.92
CA VAL A 261 -8.01 11.96 -27.83
C VAL A 261 -7.25 11.95 -29.16
N ASP A 262 -7.93 11.79 -30.30
CA ASP A 262 -7.27 11.80 -31.60
C ASP A 262 -6.69 13.18 -31.95
N GLN A 263 -7.39 14.27 -31.61
CA GLN A 263 -6.86 15.64 -31.74
C GLN A 263 -5.70 15.90 -30.77
N LEU A 264 -5.81 15.42 -29.53
CA LEU A 264 -4.72 15.56 -28.55
C LEU A 264 -3.45 14.83 -29.04
N ILE A 265 -3.59 13.65 -29.65
CA ILE A 265 -2.47 12.93 -30.29
C ILE A 265 -1.94 13.68 -31.51
N ALA A 266 -2.81 14.22 -32.37
CA ALA A 266 -2.41 14.99 -33.55
C ALA A 266 -1.62 16.27 -33.19
N ASN A 267 -1.90 16.87 -32.03
CA ASN A 267 -1.15 18.01 -31.50
C ASN A 267 0.26 17.63 -31.00
N VAL A 268 0.58 16.34 -30.77
CA VAL A 268 1.90 15.93 -30.27
C VAL A 268 2.97 16.13 -31.35
N PRO A 269 4.07 16.84 -31.06
CA PRO A 269 5.19 17.03 -31.99
C PRO A 269 5.76 15.72 -32.55
N LYS A 270 6.23 15.74 -33.81
CA LYS A 270 6.70 14.54 -34.53
C LYS A 270 7.86 13.80 -33.84
N ASN A 271 8.74 14.51 -33.13
CA ASN A 271 9.81 13.91 -32.32
C ASN A 271 9.29 13.21 -31.05
N LEU A 272 8.15 13.63 -30.50
CA LEU A 272 7.55 13.08 -29.28
C LEU A 272 6.45 12.04 -29.54
N ILE A 273 5.96 11.90 -30.78
CA ILE A 273 4.91 10.92 -31.12
C ILE A 273 5.32 9.48 -30.76
N ASN A 274 6.61 9.18 -30.83
CA ASN A 274 7.20 7.89 -30.51
C ASN A 274 7.64 7.76 -29.04
N ASN A 275 7.21 8.63 -28.12
CA ASN A 275 7.49 8.42 -26.69
C ASN A 275 6.84 7.11 -26.19
N ALA A 276 7.61 6.32 -25.43
CA ALA A 276 7.19 5.00 -24.95
C ALA A 276 5.91 5.05 -24.11
N GLY A 277 5.83 6.02 -23.20
CA GLY A 277 4.64 6.26 -22.38
C GLY A 277 3.40 6.62 -23.21
N LEU A 278 3.54 7.45 -24.24
CA LEU A 278 2.43 7.75 -25.16
C LEU A 278 1.97 6.52 -25.95
N GLN A 279 2.91 5.71 -26.45
CA GLN A 279 2.58 4.48 -27.17
C GLN A 279 1.91 3.44 -26.23
N HIS A 280 2.34 3.34 -24.97
CA HIS A 280 1.66 2.51 -23.96
C HIS A 280 0.22 2.96 -23.72
N ASP A 281 0.02 4.25 -23.49
CA ASP A 281 -1.31 4.82 -23.19
C ASP A 281 -2.27 4.68 -24.40
N ARG A 282 -1.76 4.87 -25.64
CA ARG A 282 -2.50 4.62 -26.89
C ARG A 282 -2.91 3.14 -27.02
N LEU A 283 -1.98 2.22 -26.77
CA LEU A 283 -2.22 0.78 -26.84
C LEU A 283 -3.28 0.34 -25.81
N ARG A 284 -3.11 0.78 -24.56
CA ARG A 284 -4.07 0.53 -23.47
C ARG A 284 -5.47 1.04 -23.80
N TRP A 285 -5.57 2.23 -24.38
CA TRP A 285 -6.84 2.81 -24.81
C TRP A 285 -7.51 1.97 -25.90
N ARG A 286 -6.75 1.54 -26.93
CA ARG A 286 -7.27 0.67 -28.00
C ARG A 286 -7.80 -0.65 -27.46
N ILE A 287 -7.06 -1.31 -26.57
CA ILE A 287 -7.49 -2.55 -25.89
C ILE A 287 -8.80 -2.33 -25.11
N LYS A 288 -8.89 -1.25 -24.33
CA LYS A 288 -10.10 -0.95 -23.54
C LYS A 288 -11.30 -0.52 -24.39
N LYS A 289 -11.06 0.02 -25.59
CA LYS A 289 -12.10 0.30 -26.61
C LYS A 289 -12.33 -0.87 -27.58
N ARG A 290 -11.84 -2.08 -27.26
CA ARG A 290 -11.97 -3.32 -28.05
C ARG A 290 -11.43 -3.22 -29.49
N LYS A 291 -10.59 -2.23 -29.81
CA LYS A 291 -9.93 -2.05 -31.12
C LYS A 291 -8.70 -2.99 -31.22
N TYR A 292 -8.94 -4.29 -31.14
CA TYR A 292 -7.88 -5.29 -30.91
C TYR A 292 -6.89 -5.42 -32.07
N ASP A 293 -7.33 -5.51 -33.33
CA ASP A 293 -6.42 -5.69 -34.46
C ASP A 293 -5.46 -4.51 -34.58
N SER A 294 -5.98 -3.28 -34.43
CA SER A 294 -5.16 -2.06 -34.38
C SER A 294 -4.21 -2.01 -33.17
N ALA A 295 -4.57 -2.60 -32.04
CA ALA A 295 -3.66 -2.77 -30.90
C ALA A 295 -2.58 -3.82 -31.17
N MET A 296 -2.91 -4.92 -31.86
CA MET A 296 -1.99 -5.99 -32.23
C MET A 296 -0.95 -5.51 -33.25
N SER A 297 -1.37 -4.86 -34.34
CA SER A 297 -0.43 -4.26 -35.32
C SER A 297 0.50 -3.25 -34.64
N MET A 298 -0.06 -2.38 -33.79
CA MET A 298 0.72 -1.39 -33.05
C MET A 298 1.73 -2.03 -32.08
N MET A 299 1.36 -3.14 -31.42
CA MET A 299 2.29 -3.87 -30.57
C MET A 299 3.39 -4.59 -31.37
N LEU A 300 3.07 -5.17 -32.52
CA LEU A 300 4.07 -5.81 -33.39
C LEU A 300 5.12 -4.79 -33.89
N GLU A 301 4.73 -3.56 -34.24
CA GLU A 301 5.69 -2.51 -34.59
C GLU A 301 6.54 -2.04 -33.40
N ILE A 302 5.98 -2.01 -32.19
CA ILE A 302 6.77 -1.77 -30.97
C ILE A 302 7.76 -2.92 -30.73
N ASN A 303 7.38 -4.16 -31.06
CA ASN A 303 8.21 -5.35 -30.87
C ASN A 303 9.42 -5.46 -31.80
N LYS A 304 9.52 -4.60 -32.82
CA LYS A 304 10.71 -4.48 -33.68
C LYS A 304 11.77 -3.53 -33.11
N LYS A 305 11.46 -2.79 -32.05
CA LYS A 305 12.38 -1.85 -31.39
C LYS A 305 13.22 -2.56 -30.33
N ASP A 306 14.37 -1.99 -30.01
CA ASP A 306 15.21 -2.45 -28.90
C ASP A 306 14.44 -2.45 -27.55
N PRO A 307 14.63 -3.45 -26.66
CA PRO A 307 14.01 -3.51 -25.34
C PRO A 307 14.06 -2.22 -24.52
N SER A 308 15.18 -1.49 -24.57
CA SER A 308 15.41 -0.26 -23.79
C SER A 308 14.40 0.85 -24.11
N TYR A 309 13.83 0.83 -25.32
CA TYR A 309 12.77 1.75 -25.74
C TYR A 309 11.54 1.71 -24.81
N LEU A 310 11.24 0.57 -24.17
CA LEU A 310 9.95 0.40 -23.50
C LEU A 310 9.77 1.30 -22.27
N GLU A 311 10.85 1.80 -21.64
CA GLU A 311 10.92 2.46 -20.31
C GLU A 311 10.38 1.62 -19.13
N ARG A 312 9.24 0.95 -19.33
CA ARG A 312 8.48 0.15 -18.38
C ARG A 312 8.01 -1.18 -19.01
N PRO A 313 8.94 -2.12 -19.24
CA PRO A 313 8.63 -3.46 -19.75
C PRO A 313 7.50 -4.16 -18.98
N ASP A 314 7.47 -4.05 -17.64
CA ASP A 314 6.42 -4.58 -16.76
C ASP A 314 5.00 -4.09 -17.10
N LYS A 315 4.89 -2.86 -17.62
CA LYS A 315 3.61 -2.25 -18.02
C LYS A 315 3.23 -2.68 -19.43
N PHE A 316 4.19 -2.80 -20.34
CA PHE A 316 3.97 -3.30 -21.69
C PHE A 316 3.59 -4.78 -21.69
N TRP A 317 4.29 -5.62 -20.93
CA TRP A 317 4.04 -7.07 -20.83
C TRP A 317 2.59 -7.39 -20.47
N LYS A 318 1.98 -6.65 -19.52
CA LYS A 318 0.58 -6.83 -19.11
C LYS A 318 -0.44 -6.55 -20.23
N LEU A 319 -0.07 -5.76 -21.23
CA LEU A 319 -0.87 -5.57 -22.46
C LEU A 319 -0.49 -6.60 -23.53
N LYS A 320 0.80 -6.97 -23.59
CA LYS A 320 1.39 -7.95 -24.50
C LYS A 320 0.82 -9.34 -24.30
N SER A 321 0.92 -9.90 -23.09
CA SER A 321 0.42 -11.24 -22.76
C SER A 321 -1.09 -11.37 -22.95
N PHE A 322 -1.85 -10.29 -22.71
CA PHE A 322 -3.27 -10.22 -23.06
C PHE A 322 -3.51 -10.34 -24.58
N LEU A 323 -2.76 -9.59 -25.40
CA LEU A 323 -2.89 -9.66 -26.86
C LEU A 323 -2.38 -10.98 -27.44
N VAL A 324 -1.30 -11.55 -26.90
CA VAL A 324 -0.78 -12.88 -27.24
C VAL A 324 -1.86 -13.94 -27.02
N ARG A 325 -2.50 -13.98 -25.85
CA ARG A 325 -3.61 -14.92 -25.58
C ARG A 325 -4.77 -14.73 -26.56
N ARG A 326 -5.15 -13.49 -26.90
CA ARG A 326 -6.16 -13.23 -27.95
C ARG A 326 -5.75 -13.68 -29.35
N LEU A 327 -4.46 -13.66 -29.69
CA LEU A 327 -3.96 -14.19 -30.96
C LEU A 327 -4.05 -15.73 -31.00
N ILE A 328 -3.84 -16.40 -29.85
CA ILE A 328 -4.06 -17.85 -29.71
C ILE A 328 -5.55 -18.18 -29.86
N ASP A 329 -6.47 -17.43 -29.22
CA ASP A 329 -7.92 -17.59 -29.42
C ASP A 329 -8.31 -17.45 -30.91
N GLN A 330 -7.64 -16.55 -31.63
CA GLN A 330 -7.81 -16.32 -33.07
C GLN A 330 -7.03 -17.30 -33.97
N HIS A 331 -6.37 -18.33 -33.41
CA HIS A 331 -5.55 -19.31 -34.12
C HIS A 331 -4.37 -18.70 -34.90
N LYS A 332 -3.98 -17.46 -34.59
CA LYS A 332 -2.88 -16.71 -35.24
C LYS A 332 -1.53 -16.98 -34.55
N TYR A 333 -1.18 -18.26 -34.40
CA TYR A 333 -0.08 -18.72 -33.53
C TYR A 333 1.29 -18.09 -33.85
N MET A 334 1.65 -17.97 -35.13
CA MET A 334 2.91 -17.32 -35.55
C MET A 334 2.94 -15.82 -35.17
N SER A 335 1.79 -15.14 -35.16
CA SER A 335 1.71 -13.76 -34.66
C SER A 335 1.74 -13.70 -33.13
N ALA A 336 1.17 -14.69 -32.45
CA ALA A 336 1.23 -14.81 -31.00
C ALA A 336 2.69 -15.00 -30.53
N TYR A 337 3.44 -15.89 -31.19
CA TYR A 337 4.86 -16.13 -30.94
C TYR A 337 5.73 -14.89 -31.20
N LYS A 338 5.61 -14.28 -32.39
CA LYS A 338 6.31 -13.02 -32.70
C LYS A 338 5.95 -11.86 -31.77
N MET A 339 4.81 -11.95 -31.08
CA MET A 339 4.38 -11.00 -30.04
C MET A 339 4.77 -11.40 -28.61
N SER A 340 5.21 -12.64 -28.32
CA SER A 340 5.78 -12.97 -27.00
C SER A 340 7.25 -12.57 -26.87
N LEU A 341 8.03 -12.74 -27.95
CA LEU A 341 9.46 -12.38 -28.03
C LEU A 341 9.73 -10.90 -27.69
N ASN A 342 10.99 -10.55 -27.39
CA ASN A 342 11.44 -9.16 -27.14
C ASN A 342 10.66 -8.45 -26.02
N HIS A 343 10.50 -9.11 -24.87
CA HIS A 343 9.68 -8.60 -23.75
C HIS A 343 10.40 -7.55 -22.88
N GLY A 344 11.74 -7.52 -22.88
CA GLY A 344 12.55 -6.54 -22.14
C GLY A 344 12.42 -6.57 -20.61
N LEU A 345 11.84 -7.65 -20.06
CA LEU A 345 11.61 -7.80 -18.62
C LEU A 345 12.93 -8.08 -17.90
N THR A 346 13.07 -7.55 -16.69
CA THR A 346 14.31 -7.62 -15.90
C THR A 346 14.16 -8.41 -14.59
N THR A 347 12.97 -8.93 -14.29
CA THR A 347 12.72 -9.72 -13.07
C THR A 347 12.53 -11.19 -13.41
N ASN A 348 13.21 -12.10 -12.71
CA ASN A 348 13.21 -13.53 -13.04
C ASN A 348 11.79 -14.14 -13.13
N ALA A 349 10.86 -13.69 -12.29
CA ALA A 349 9.48 -14.16 -12.31
C ALA A 349 8.71 -13.71 -13.57
N GLU A 350 8.85 -12.45 -14.00
CA GLU A 350 8.20 -11.95 -15.21
C GLU A 350 8.87 -12.48 -16.49
N ILE A 351 10.21 -12.67 -16.46
CA ILE A 351 10.96 -13.34 -17.54
C ILE A 351 10.48 -14.79 -17.70
N ALA A 352 10.39 -15.55 -16.61
CA ALA A 352 9.94 -16.94 -16.66
C ALA A 352 8.50 -17.07 -17.21
N GLU A 353 7.59 -16.16 -16.87
CA GLU A 353 6.24 -16.12 -17.48
C GLU A 353 6.31 -15.88 -19.00
N ALA A 354 7.16 -14.96 -19.45
CA ALA A 354 7.27 -14.57 -20.84
C ALA A 354 7.91 -15.65 -21.72
N GLU A 355 9.03 -16.22 -21.28
CA GLU A 355 9.74 -17.27 -22.00
C GLU A 355 8.96 -18.59 -21.99
N TRP A 356 8.30 -18.94 -20.87
CA TRP A 356 7.40 -20.10 -20.85
C TRP A 356 6.24 -19.94 -21.85
N LEU A 357 5.63 -18.75 -21.93
CA LEU A 357 4.55 -18.48 -22.88
C LEU A 357 5.04 -18.57 -24.33
N ALA A 358 6.24 -18.05 -24.64
CA ALA A 358 6.84 -18.14 -25.97
C ALA A 358 7.13 -19.60 -26.36
N GLY A 359 7.87 -20.34 -25.52
CA GLY A 359 8.22 -21.73 -25.75
C GLY A 359 7.00 -22.65 -25.84
N TRP A 360 5.99 -22.44 -24.99
CA TRP A 360 4.73 -23.19 -25.05
C TRP A 360 4.00 -22.99 -26.39
N ILE A 361 3.95 -21.77 -26.92
CA ILE A 361 3.35 -21.50 -28.24
C ILE A 361 4.16 -22.22 -29.34
N SER A 362 5.48 -22.14 -29.27
CA SER A 362 6.39 -22.71 -30.26
C SER A 362 6.26 -24.22 -30.36
N ILE A 363 6.32 -24.91 -29.22
CA ILE A 363 6.21 -26.38 -29.14
C ILE A 363 4.78 -26.84 -29.47
N THR A 364 3.76 -26.21 -28.89
CA THR A 364 2.38 -26.72 -28.93
C THR A 364 1.66 -26.41 -30.25
N PHE A 365 1.84 -25.20 -30.78
CA PHE A 365 1.09 -24.74 -31.96
C PHE A 365 1.93 -24.60 -33.22
N LEU A 366 3.20 -24.19 -33.11
CA LEU A 366 4.09 -24.11 -34.28
C LEU A 366 4.77 -25.44 -34.60
N LYS A 367 4.86 -26.35 -33.62
CA LYS A 367 5.61 -27.63 -33.68
C LYS A 367 7.09 -27.42 -34.00
N ASP A 368 7.63 -26.28 -33.60
CA ASP A 368 9.01 -25.88 -33.82
C ASP A 368 9.65 -25.51 -32.47
N PRO A 369 10.43 -26.41 -31.85
CA PRO A 369 11.12 -26.12 -30.60
C PRO A 369 12.27 -25.11 -30.71
N ALA A 370 12.62 -24.63 -31.91
CA ALA A 370 13.80 -23.81 -32.19
C ALA A 370 13.50 -22.47 -32.90
N ALA A 371 12.23 -22.05 -32.93
CA ALA A 371 11.70 -20.92 -33.74
C ALA A 371 12.14 -19.50 -33.33
#